data_AF-A0A480PWZ9-F1
#
_entry.id   AF-A0A480PWZ9-F1
#
_cell.length_a   1.000
_cell.length_b   1.000
_cell.length_c   1.000
_cell.angle_alpha   90.00
_cell.angle_beta   90.00
_cell.angle_gamma   90.00
#
_symmetry.space_group_name_H-M   'P 1'
#
loop_
_entity.id
_entity.type
_entity.pdbx_description
1 polymer ?
#
loop_
_entity_poly.entity_id
_entity_poly.type
_entity_poly.pdbx_seq_one_letter_code
_entity_poly.pdbx_strand_id
1 'polypeptide(L)'
;KKRVAELIRARSQWEQSNLGCRGAVSRRWTTLTVGWAGVLQVSPGDLWWFRASFLIPTPSGAPNTAELKICRVNRNSGSCLGGDEIFLLCDKVQKEDIEVYFTGPGWEARGSFSQADVHRQVAIVFRTPPYADPSLQAPVRVSMQLRRPSDRELSEPMEFQYLPDTGTQGKVAAGLLGSSQRQ
;
A
#
# COMPACT_ATOMS: atom_id res chain seq x y z
N LYS A 1 8.93 -5.05 -12.93
CA LYS A 1 7.86 -4.33 -13.69
C LYS A 1 6.80 -5.24 -14.33
N LYS A 2 7.13 -6.27 -15.14
CA LYS A 2 6.13 -7.20 -15.74
C LYS A 2 5.20 -7.86 -14.69
N ARG A 3 5.78 -8.35 -13.59
CA ARG A 3 5.05 -8.96 -12.46
C ARG A 3 4.06 -8.02 -11.76
N VAL A 4 4.40 -6.73 -11.60
CA VAL A 4 3.47 -5.72 -11.03
C VAL A 4 2.26 -5.55 -11.95
N ALA A 5 2.49 -5.44 -13.25
CA ALA A 5 1.42 -5.29 -14.24
C ALA A 5 0.52 -6.53 -14.31
N GLU A 6 1.06 -7.72 -14.04
CA GLU A 6 0.27 -8.95 -13.88
C GLU A 6 -0.55 -8.92 -12.60
N LEU A 7 0.01 -8.49 -11.46
CA LEU A 7 -0.73 -8.33 -10.21
C LEU A 7 -1.86 -7.30 -10.31
N ILE A 8 -1.61 -6.16 -10.97
CA ILE A 8 -2.63 -5.14 -11.22
C ILE A 8 -3.72 -5.68 -12.15
N ARG A 9 -3.34 -6.41 -13.22
CA ARG A 9 -4.32 -7.07 -14.10
C ARG A 9 -5.13 -8.13 -13.35
N ALA A 10 -4.49 -8.94 -12.52
CA ALA A 10 -5.14 -9.95 -11.70
C ALA A 10 -6.09 -9.33 -10.66
N ARG A 11 -5.73 -8.18 -10.05
CA ARG A 11 -6.63 -7.40 -9.18
C ARG A 11 -7.83 -6.90 -9.96
N SER A 12 -7.62 -6.28 -11.12
CA SER A 12 -8.72 -5.78 -11.96
C SER A 12 -9.66 -6.90 -12.42
N GLN A 13 -9.11 -8.07 -12.78
CA GLN A 13 -9.89 -9.26 -13.11
C GLN A 13 -10.65 -9.81 -11.90
N TRP A 14 -10.00 -9.91 -10.73
CA TRP A 14 -10.66 -10.35 -9.50
C TRP A 14 -11.78 -9.38 -9.07
N GLU A 15 -11.56 -8.07 -9.16
CA GLU A 15 -12.58 -7.05 -8.87
C GLU A 15 -13.78 -7.20 -9.83
N GLN A 16 -13.54 -7.37 -11.13
CA GLN A 16 -14.60 -7.63 -12.12
C GLN A 16 -15.38 -8.92 -11.82
N SER A 17 -14.70 -9.99 -11.39
CA SER A 17 -15.35 -11.25 -11.00
C SER A 17 -16.14 -11.14 -9.69
N ASN A 18 -15.65 -10.38 -8.70
CA ASN A 18 -16.32 -10.23 -7.40
C ASN A 18 -17.43 -9.16 -7.40
N LEU A 19 -17.41 -8.22 -8.35
CA LEU A 19 -18.51 -7.30 -8.63
C LEU A 19 -19.76 -8.03 -9.15
N GLY A 20 -19.64 -9.28 -9.60
CA GLY A 20 -20.79 -10.13 -9.96
C GLY A 20 -21.55 -10.72 -8.76
N CYS A 21 -20.95 -10.74 -7.56
CA CYS A 21 -21.55 -11.36 -6.36
C CYS A 21 -22.02 -10.35 -5.30
N ARG A 22 -21.85 -9.04 -5.52
CA ARG A 22 -22.55 -7.99 -4.77
C ARG A 22 -23.60 -7.39 -5.67
N GLY A 23 -24.85 -7.45 -5.21
CA GLY A 23 -26.04 -7.05 -5.96
C GLY A 23 -25.88 -5.74 -6.72
N ALA A 24 -26.47 -5.73 -7.90
CA ALA A 24 -26.67 -4.63 -8.82
C ALA A 24 -26.56 -3.22 -8.19
N VAL A 25 -25.47 -2.52 -8.49
CA VAL A 25 -25.54 -1.09 -8.75
C VAL A 25 -25.45 -0.93 -10.25
N SER A 26 -26.62 -0.72 -10.85
CA SER A 26 -26.82 -0.38 -12.25
C SER A 26 -25.84 0.71 -12.69
N ARG A 27 -24.88 0.36 -13.54
CA ARG A 27 -24.19 1.31 -14.41
C ARG A 27 -24.76 1.16 -15.80
N ARG A 28 -25.84 1.89 -16.07
CA ARG A 28 -26.25 2.18 -17.44
C ARG A 28 -25.32 3.28 -17.96
N TRP A 29 -24.47 2.94 -18.92
CA TRP A 29 -23.86 3.94 -19.76
C TRP A 29 -24.96 4.52 -20.65
N THR A 30 -25.30 5.79 -20.44
CA THR A 30 -25.89 6.65 -21.46
C THR A 30 -25.12 7.95 -21.45
N THR A 31 -24.21 8.09 -22.41
CA THR A 31 -23.67 9.38 -22.85
C THR A 31 -24.83 10.24 -23.33
N LEU A 32 -25.13 11.37 -22.69
CA LEU A 32 -25.71 12.55 -23.32
C LEU A 32 -25.41 13.79 -22.45
N THR A 33 -24.71 14.75 -23.04
CA THR A 33 -24.60 16.17 -22.67
C THR A 33 -25.94 16.78 -22.26
N VAL A 34 -25.99 17.60 -21.18
CA VAL A 34 -26.56 18.97 -21.07
C VAL A 34 -26.19 19.53 -19.68
N GLY A 35 -25.62 20.75 -19.65
CA GLY A 35 -25.22 21.46 -18.44
C GLY A 35 -26.38 22.00 -17.61
N TRP A 36 -26.15 22.15 -16.31
CA TRP A 36 -27.05 22.84 -15.39
C TRP A 36 -26.26 23.96 -14.70
N ALA A 37 -26.13 25.09 -15.38
CA ALA A 37 -25.92 26.38 -14.73
C ALA A 37 -27.29 27.05 -14.67
N GLY A 38 -27.85 27.20 -13.47
CA GLY A 38 -29.10 27.93 -13.27
C GLY A 38 -28.83 29.42 -13.30
N VAL A 39 -29.50 30.13 -14.21
CA VAL A 39 -29.58 31.60 -14.23
C VAL A 39 -30.90 31.98 -13.58
N LEU A 40 -30.87 32.83 -12.54
CA LEU A 40 -32.08 33.48 -12.02
C LEU A 40 -32.07 34.96 -12.45
N GLN A 41 -32.94 35.32 -13.37
CA GLN A 41 -33.09 36.68 -13.88
C GLN A 41 -33.98 37.49 -12.93
N VAL A 42 -33.43 38.55 -12.33
CA VAL A 42 -34.17 39.43 -11.39
C VAL A 42 -34.54 40.79 -12.03
N SER A 43 -33.94 41.21 -13.15
CA SER A 43 -34.35 42.38 -13.99
C SER A 43 -33.60 42.41 -15.34
N PRO A 44 -34.07 43.17 -16.36
CA PRO A 44 -33.48 43.15 -17.70
C PRO A 44 -32.17 43.96 -17.75
N GLY A 45 -31.05 43.29 -18.03
CA GLY A 45 -29.78 43.95 -18.40
C GLY A 45 -28.54 43.55 -17.61
N ASP A 46 -28.68 42.81 -16.50
CA ASP A 46 -27.60 42.61 -15.54
C ASP A 46 -27.45 41.13 -15.14
N LEU A 47 -26.32 40.52 -15.51
CA LEU A 47 -25.93 39.15 -15.14
C LEU A 47 -24.97 39.19 -13.94
N TRP A 48 -25.52 39.00 -12.74
CA TRP A 48 -24.74 38.93 -11.50
C TRP A 48 -24.47 37.47 -11.12
N TRP A 49 -23.20 37.07 -11.06
CA TRP A 49 -22.78 35.81 -10.44
C TRP A 49 -22.78 35.99 -8.92
N PHE A 50 -23.80 35.48 -8.23
CA PHE A 50 -23.74 35.35 -6.78
C PHE A 50 -22.86 34.15 -6.41
N ARG A 51 -21.63 34.39 -5.96
CA ARG A 51 -20.99 33.47 -5.00
C ARG A 51 -21.21 34.08 -3.63
N ALA A 52 -22.17 33.50 -2.90
CA ALA A 52 -22.41 33.82 -1.50
C ALA A 52 -21.10 33.70 -0.72
N SER A 53 -20.73 34.79 -0.07
CA SER A 53 -19.67 34.83 0.93
C SER A 53 -20.07 33.94 2.10
N PHE A 54 -19.48 32.74 2.19
CA PHE A 54 -19.26 32.07 3.46
C PHE A 54 -17.81 31.63 3.48
N LEU A 55 -16.98 32.38 4.19
CA LEU A 55 -15.67 31.92 4.62
C LEU A 55 -15.91 30.81 5.65
N ILE A 56 -16.04 29.57 5.19
CA ILE A 56 -15.83 28.42 6.04
C ILE A 56 -14.30 28.27 6.13
N PRO A 57 -13.68 28.39 7.32
CA PRO A 57 -12.31 27.93 7.48
C PRO A 57 -12.34 26.41 7.32
N THR A 58 -12.03 25.92 6.12
CA THR A 58 -11.72 24.52 5.92
C THR A 58 -10.43 24.24 6.70
N PRO A 59 -10.40 23.34 7.69
CA PRO A 59 -9.13 22.90 8.25
C PRO A 59 -8.32 22.27 7.11
N SER A 60 -7.13 22.82 6.90
CA SER A 60 -6.09 22.38 5.96
C SER A 60 -6.49 22.29 4.49
N GLY A 61 -6.12 23.35 3.75
CA GLY A 61 -5.68 23.15 2.38
C GLY A 61 -4.43 22.28 2.36
N ALA A 62 -4.61 20.99 2.12
CA ALA A 62 -3.56 20.08 1.67
C ALA A 62 -4.11 19.36 0.42
N PRO A 63 -3.40 19.37 -0.73
CA PRO A 63 -3.91 18.87 -2.01
C PRO A 63 -4.05 17.34 -2.08
N ASN A 64 -4.02 16.60 -0.96
CA ASN A 64 -3.96 15.14 -0.99
C ASN A 64 -4.55 14.44 0.26
N THR A 65 -5.80 14.73 0.61
CA THR A 65 -6.60 14.07 1.66
C THR A 65 -7.07 12.65 1.31
N ALA A 66 -6.33 11.92 0.45
CA ALA A 66 -6.72 10.58 0.03
C ALA A 66 -6.28 9.54 1.07
N GLU A 67 -7.24 8.86 1.68
CA GLU A 67 -7.02 7.80 2.69
C GLU A 67 -5.97 6.78 2.21
N LEU A 68 -4.98 6.51 3.06
CA LEU A 68 -3.95 5.51 2.78
C LEU A 68 -4.49 4.10 3.07
N LYS A 69 -4.41 3.21 2.07
CA LYS A 69 -4.87 1.83 2.23
C LYS A 69 -3.98 0.82 1.53
N ILE A 70 -3.57 -0.20 2.26
CA ILE A 70 -2.96 -1.41 1.71
C ILE A 70 -4.09 -2.35 1.28
N CYS A 71 -4.13 -2.68 -0.01
CA CYS A 71 -5.15 -3.58 -0.56
C CYS A 71 -4.68 -5.04 -0.58
N ARG A 72 -3.43 -5.28 -0.99
CA ARG A 72 -2.87 -6.63 -1.11
C ARG A 72 -1.36 -6.58 -1.09
N VAL A 73 -0.74 -7.65 -0.58
CA VAL A 73 0.70 -7.87 -0.65
C VAL A 73 0.97 -9.25 -1.26
N ASN A 74 2.08 -9.40 -1.98
CA ASN A 74 2.48 -10.69 -2.52
C ASN A 74 3.04 -11.64 -1.45
N ARG A 75 3.66 -11.09 -0.40
CA ARG A 75 4.30 -11.83 0.68
C ARG A 75 4.16 -11.02 1.98
N ASN A 76 3.81 -11.70 3.07
CA ASN A 76 3.66 -11.13 4.41
C ASN A 76 4.70 -11.71 5.39
N SER A 77 5.76 -12.32 4.88
CA SER A 77 6.89 -12.82 5.66
C SER A 77 8.20 -12.67 4.90
N GLY A 78 9.32 -12.60 5.63
CA GLY A 78 10.66 -12.43 5.06
C GLY A 78 11.78 -12.69 6.06
N SER A 79 13.02 -12.70 5.59
CA SER A 79 14.20 -12.90 6.43
C SER A 79 14.42 -11.73 7.40
N CYS A 80 14.84 -12.03 8.62
CA CYS A 80 15.28 -11.03 9.60
C CYS A 80 16.41 -10.14 9.10
N LEU A 81 17.19 -10.58 8.10
CA LEU A 81 18.24 -9.78 7.48
C LEU A 81 17.71 -8.68 6.54
N GLY A 82 16.42 -8.72 6.20
CA GLY A 82 15.79 -7.79 5.26
C GLY A 82 16.21 -8.05 3.80
N GLY A 83 15.88 -7.11 2.92
CA GLY A 83 16.23 -7.17 1.50
C GLY A 83 15.24 -7.95 0.62
N ASP A 84 14.21 -8.56 1.20
CA ASP A 84 13.16 -9.26 0.46
C ASP A 84 12.33 -8.28 -0.37
N GLU A 85 12.21 -8.55 -1.67
CA GLU A 85 11.39 -7.74 -2.58
C GLU A 85 9.90 -8.04 -2.40
N ILE A 86 9.14 -7.02 -1.99
CA ILE A 86 7.70 -7.07 -1.78
C ILE A 86 6.99 -6.18 -2.79
N PHE A 87 5.89 -6.71 -3.32
CA PHE A 87 4.96 -6.07 -4.23
C PHE A 87 3.69 -5.75 -3.43
N LEU A 88 3.48 -4.46 -3.16
CA LEU A 88 2.35 -3.94 -2.40
C LEU A 88 1.39 -3.24 -3.36
N LEU A 89 0.13 -3.67 -3.36
CA LEU A 89 -0.96 -2.97 -4.02
C LEU A 89 -1.66 -2.07 -3.00
N CYS A 90 -1.87 -0.81 -3.36
CA CYS A 90 -2.48 0.19 -2.51
C CYS A 90 -3.55 0.97 -3.28
N ASP A 91 -4.25 1.84 -2.58
CA ASP A 91 -5.00 2.93 -3.20
C ASP A 91 -4.05 4.04 -3.70
N LYS A 92 -4.61 5.12 -4.26
CA LYS A 92 -3.82 6.14 -4.96
C LYS A 92 -2.90 6.90 -3.98
N VAL A 93 -1.59 6.82 -4.21
CA VAL A 93 -0.56 7.50 -3.41
C VAL A 93 0.24 8.52 -4.24
N GLN A 94 0.85 9.50 -3.59
CA GLN A 94 1.84 10.37 -4.22
C GLN A 94 3.22 9.74 -4.11
N LYS A 95 3.96 9.62 -5.22
CA LYS A 95 5.23 8.87 -5.25
C LYS A 95 6.37 9.59 -4.50
N GLU A 96 6.24 10.90 -4.29
CA GLU A 96 7.16 11.75 -3.52
C GLU A 96 6.82 11.81 -2.03
N ASP A 97 5.61 11.44 -1.64
CA ASP A 97 5.05 11.64 -0.30
C ASP A 97 4.39 10.35 0.19
N ILE A 98 5.17 9.27 0.17
CA ILE A 98 4.74 7.95 0.64
C ILE A 98 5.95 7.16 1.13
N GLU A 99 5.79 6.45 2.24
CA GLU A 99 6.76 5.46 2.73
C GLU A 99 6.04 4.21 3.25
N VAL A 100 6.74 3.07 3.22
CA VAL A 100 6.29 1.84 3.86
C VAL A 100 6.97 1.75 5.21
N TYR A 101 6.19 1.75 6.27
CA TYR A 101 6.67 1.90 7.64
C TYR A 101 6.38 0.63 8.44
N PHE A 102 7.42 0.10 9.09
CA PHE A 102 7.39 -1.10 9.90
C PHE A 102 7.55 -0.72 11.37
N THR A 103 6.74 -1.31 12.25
CA THR A 103 6.79 -1.08 13.69
C THR A 103 6.70 -2.40 14.46
N GLY A 104 7.51 -2.51 15.51
CA GLY A 104 7.53 -3.61 16.46
C GLY A 104 7.88 -3.12 17.86
N PRO A 105 8.00 -4.02 18.85
CA PRO A 105 8.31 -3.66 20.22
C PRO A 105 9.66 -2.92 20.32
N GLY A 106 9.63 -1.58 20.48
CA GLY A 106 10.84 -0.75 20.57
C GLY A 106 11.64 -0.64 19.27
N TRP A 107 11.05 -0.98 18.12
CA TRP A 107 11.72 -0.93 16.82
C TRP A 107 10.81 -0.33 15.75
N GLU A 108 11.38 0.54 14.92
CA GLU A 108 10.75 1.09 13.74
C GLU A 108 11.73 1.11 12.58
N ALA A 109 11.24 0.89 11.37
CA ALA A 109 12.06 0.96 10.17
C ALA A 109 11.22 1.29 8.94
N ARG A 110 11.90 1.64 7.85
CA ARG A 110 11.28 1.99 6.57
C ARG A 110 11.69 1.02 5.49
N GLY A 111 10.73 0.57 4.69
CA GLY A 111 11.00 -0.17 3.47
C GLY A 111 11.78 0.68 2.48
N SER A 112 12.78 0.07 1.82
CA SER A 112 13.63 0.77 0.86
C SER A 112 13.07 0.66 -0.55
N PHE A 113 12.80 1.80 -1.20
CA PHE A 113 12.40 1.89 -2.60
C PHE A 113 12.66 3.29 -3.16
N SER A 114 12.62 3.43 -4.48
CA SER A 114 12.72 4.72 -5.18
C SER A 114 11.40 5.12 -5.83
N GLN A 115 11.28 6.38 -6.26
CA GLN A 115 10.10 6.85 -7.00
C GLN A 115 9.81 6.02 -8.27
N ALA A 116 10.84 5.43 -8.88
CA ALA A 116 10.70 4.58 -10.07
C ALA A 116 10.03 3.22 -9.77
N ASP A 117 9.98 2.84 -8.50
CA ASP A 117 9.38 1.60 -8.00
C ASP A 117 7.91 1.77 -7.62
N VAL A 118 7.42 3.02 -7.62
CA VAL A 118 5.99 3.35 -7.50
C VAL A 118 5.34 3.25 -8.88
N HIS A 119 4.57 2.19 -9.11
CA HIS A 119 3.93 1.94 -10.39
C HIS A 119 2.54 2.58 -10.46
N ARG A 120 2.39 3.60 -11.30
CA ARG A 120 1.11 4.29 -11.59
C ARG A 120 0.36 4.74 -10.33
N GLN A 121 1.08 5.11 -9.26
CA GLN A 121 0.50 5.57 -7.99
C GLN A 121 -0.39 4.55 -7.25
N VAL A 122 -0.43 3.28 -7.67
CA VAL A 122 -1.35 2.25 -7.11
C VAL A 122 -0.64 0.96 -6.71
N ALA A 123 0.67 0.91 -6.88
CA ALA A 123 1.50 -0.19 -6.42
C ALA A 123 2.90 0.30 -6.09
N ILE A 124 3.51 -0.31 -5.08
CA ILE A 124 4.87 -0.02 -4.62
C ILE A 124 5.65 -1.33 -4.62
N VAL A 125 6.83 -1.32 -5.22
CA VAL A 125 7.81 -2.40 -5.06
C VAL A 125 8.88 -1.89 -4.10
N PHE A 126 9.09 -2.60 -2.99
CA PHE A 126 10.08 -2.19 -1.99
C PHE A 126 10.84 -3.39 -1.44
N ARG A 127 11.97 -3.13 -0.79
CA ARG A 127 12.73 -4.13 -0.04
C ARG A 127 12.48 -3.98 1.45
N THR A 128 12.27 -5.10 2.14
CA THR A 128 12.10 -5.11 3.59
C THR A 128 13.32 -4.54 4.30
N PRO A 129 13.14 -3.75 5.37
CA PRO A 129 14.26 -3.36 6.21
C PRO A 129 14.79 -4.59 6.98
N PRO A 130 16.07 -4.59 7.41
CA PRO A 130 16.56 -5.56 8.38
C PRO A 130 15.82 -5.41 9.71
N TYR A 131 15.46 -6.52 10.34
CA TYR A 131 14.87 -6.52 11.67
C TYR A 131 15.90 -6.11 12.74
N ALA A 132 15.44 -5.69 13.92
CA ALA A 132 16.29 -5.23 15.02
C ALA A 132 17.37 -6.26 15.42
N ASP A 133 16.98 -7.53 15.50
CA ASP A 133 17.87 -8.65 15.85
C ASP A 133 18.14 -9.50 14.61
N PRO A 134 19.37 -9.50 14.08
CA PRO A 134 19.74 -10.33 12.93
C PRO A 134 19.90 -11.82 13.30
N SER A 135 20.03 -12.16 14.59
CA SER A 135 20.21 -13.52 15.11
C SER A 135 18.90 -14.17 15.59
N LEU A 136 17.78 -13.72 15.02
CA LEU A 136 16.44 -14.14 15.37
C LEU A 136 16.28 -15.67 15.38
N GLN A 137 15.84 -16.24 16.50
CA GLN A 137 15.70 -17.68 16.70
C GLN A 137 14.29 -18.22 16.40
N ALA A 138 13.28 -17.37 16.52
CA ALA A 138 11.88 -17.72 16.31
C ALA A 138 11.16 -16.63 15.51
N PRO A 139 10.12 -16.95 14.74
CA PRO A 139 9.39 -15.95 13.98
C PRO A 139 8.81 -14.81 14.84
N VAL A 140 8.94 -13.57 14.37
CA VAL A 140 8.42 -12.38 15.07
C VAL A 140 7.41 -11.65 14.18
N ARG A 141 6.27 -11.29 14.78
CA ARG A 141 5.21 -10.51 14.12
C ARG A 141 5.45 -9.03 14.38
N VAL A 142 5.42 -8.25 13.31
CA VAL A 142 5.52 -6.78 13.33
C VAL A 142 4.34 -6.21 12.53
N SER A 143 4.08 -4.92 12.71
CA SER A 143 3.09 -4.18 11.91
C SER A 143 3.78 -3.48 10.75
N MET A 144 3.14 -3.48 9.59
CA MET A 144 3.56 -2.82 8.36
C MET A 144 2.40 -1.98 7.85
N GLN A 145 2.65 -0.71 7.56
CA GLN A 145 1.63 0.25 7.13
C GLN A 145 2.19 1.26 6.13
N LEU A 146 1.32 1.93 5.40
CA LEU A 146 1.69 3.10 4.61
C LEU A 146 1.70 4.32 5.51
N ARG A 147 2.67 5.21 5.28
CA ARG A 147 2.75 6.50 5.96
C ARG A 147 2.96 7.60 4.94
N ARG A 148 2.24 8.71 5.09
CA ARG A 148 2.48 9.95 4.34
C ARG A 148 3.33 10.89 5.21
N PRO A 149 4.58 11.19 4.85
CA PRO A 149 5.44 12.05 5.66
C PRO A 149 4.92 13.48 5.88
N SER A 150 4.19 14.05 4.92
CA SER A 150 3.75 15.45 4.96
C SER A 150 2.76 15.77 6.09
N ASP A 151 1.79 14.90 6.34
CA ASP A 151 0.76 15.05 7.39
C ASP A 151 0.84 13.97 8.48
N ARG A 152 1.76 13.01 8.33
CA ARG A 152 1.94 11.85 9.21
C ARG A 152 0.73 10.91 9.24
N GLU A 153 -0.12 10.94 8.23
CA GLU A 153 -1.22 10.00 8.06
C GLU A 153 -0.68 8.57 7.94
N LEU A 154 -1.39 7.62 8.53
CA LEU A 154 -1.06 6.20 8.55
C LEU A 154 -2.23 5.41 7.99
N SER A 155 -1.96 4.36 7.20
CA SER A 155 -2.98 3.36 6.87
C SER A 155 -3.25 2.44 8.05
N GLU A 156 -4.32 1.67 7.95
CA GLU A 156 -4.53 0.49 8.79
C GLU A 156 -3.28 -0.44 8.75
N PRO A 157 -2.85 -0.96 9.91
CA PRO A 157 -1.69 -1.84 9.99
C PRO A 157 -1.99 -3.20 9.37
N MET A 158 -1.02 -3.71 8.63
CA MET A 158 -0.99 -5.08 8.11
C MET A 158 0.12 -5.86 8.83
N GLU A 159 -0.16 -7.10 9.17
CA GLU A 159 0.84 -7.95 9.81
C GLU A 159 1.94 -8.38 8.83
N PHE A 160 3.19 -8.34 9.29
CA PHE A 160 4.35 -8.91 8.63
C PHE A 160 5.14 -9.80 9.60
N GLN A 161 5.65 -10.93 9.13
CA GLN A 161 6.39 -11.88 9.96
C GLN A 161 7.86 -11.99 9.53
N TYR A 162 8.77 -11.59 10.41
CA TYR A 162 10.20 -11.88 10.24
C TYR A 162 10.51 -13.31 10.63
N LEU A 163 11.33 -13.97 9.81
CA LEU A 163 11.75 -15.35 9.97
C LEU A 163 13.25 -15.42 10.29
N PRO A 164 13.67 -16.40 11.12
CA PRO A 164 15.08 -16.71 11.35
C PRO A 164 15.86 -16.91 10.04
N ASP A 165 17.09 -16.40 9.99
CA ASP A 165 18.00 -16.73 8.90
C ASP A 165 18.48 -18.18 9.04
N THR A 166 18.11 -19.03 8.07
CA THR A 166 18.46 -20.46 8.08
C THR A 166 19.95 -20.72 7.77
N GLY A 167 20.73 -19.67 7.46
CA GLY A 167 22.15 -19.74 7.13
C GLY A 167 23.09 -20.06 8.30
N THR A 168 22.65 -19.94 9.56
CA THR A 168 23.51 -20.13 10.75
C THR A 168 23.31 -21.44 11.49
N GLN A 169 22.22 -22.20 11.23
CA GLN A 169 21.92 -23.45 11.98
C GLN A 169 21.93 -24.73 11.11
N GLY A 170 22.14 -24.62 9.80
CA GLY A 170 22.09 -25.76 8.87
C GLY A 170 23.38 -26.55 8.63
N LYS A 171 24.54 -26.14 9.19
CA LYS A 171 25.84 -26.80 8.91
C LYS A 171 26.45 -27.65 10.03
N VAL A 172 25.90 -27.61 11.25
CA VAL A 172 26.42 -28.42 12.37
C VAL A 172 25.67 -29.74 12.60
N ALA A 173 24.45 -29.90 12.07
CA ALA A 173 23.66 -31.12 12.30
C ALA A 173 23.80 -32.21 11.21
N ALA A 174 24.26 -31.87 10.00
CA ALA A 174 24.39 -32.84 8.90
C ALA A 174 25.70 -33.66 8.92
N GLY A 175 26.63 -33.35 9.85
CA GLY A 175 27.94 -34.02 9.94
C GLY A 175 28.05 -35.12 11.01
N LEU A 176 27.03 -35.36 11.84
CA LEU A 176 27.14 -36.25 13.02
C LEU A 176 26.21 -37.48 13.01
N LEU A 177 25.54 -37.79 11.88
CA LEU A 177 24.69 -38.98 11.74
C LEU A 177 25.10 -39.88 10.57
N GLY A 178 26.41 -40.07 10.34
CA GLY A 178 26.89 -40.80 9.17
C GLY A 178 28.25 -41.49 9.33
N SER A 179 28.54 -42.09 10.49
CA SER A 179 29.71 -42.98 10.63
C SER A 179 29.44 -44.09 11.64
N SER A 180 28.50 -44.98 11.31
CA SER A 180 28.50 -46.34 11.86
C SER A 180 27.83 -47.30 10.88
N GLN A 181 28.48 -48.44 10.69
CA GLN A 181 28.16 -49.58 9.82
C GLN A 181 28.46 -49.40 8.32
N ARG A 182 29.55 -50.02 7.86
CA ARG A 182 29.56 -51.46 7.57
C ARG A 182 31.00 -52.00 7.49
N GLN A 183 31.21 -53.09 8.23
CA GLN A 183 32.13 -54.17 7.86
C GLN A 183 31.62 -54.87 6.59
#